data_AF-A0A931UWF4-F1
#
_entry.id   AF-A0A931UWF4-F1
#
_cell.length_a   1.000
_cell.length_b   1.000
_cell.length_c   1.000
_cell.angle_alpha   90.00
_cell.angle_beta   90.00
_cell.angle_gamma   90.00
#
_symmetry.space_group_name_H-M   'P 1'
#
loop_
_entity.id
_entity.type
_entity.pdbx_description
1 polymer ?
#
loop_
_entity_poly.entity_id
_entity_poly.type
_entity_poly.pdbx_seq_one_letter_code
_entity_poly.pdbx_strand_id
1 'polypeptide(L)'
;MQHGGAVIKIGVQRSISLLLSLEVHLQGRPPYTAQVQKFVPELNLALFQQGAWLDVRVDPMNPNSLAVAGAASPPNAGMPGGAPPMY
;
A
#
# COMPACT_ATOMS: atom_id res chain seq x y z
N MET A 1 -29.60 -36.40 -4.46
CA MET A 1 -29.31 -35.12 -3.77
C MET A 1 -28.13 -35.36 -2.84
N GLN A 2 -27.07 -34.56 -2.91
CA GLN A 2 -25.87 -34.72 -2.08
C GLN A 2 -25.87 -33.62 -1.02
N HIS A 3 -25.87 -34.00 0.25
CA HIS A 3 -25.65 -33.07 1.37
C HIS A 3 -24.18 -33.19 1.78
N GLY A 4 -23.45 -32.08 1.76
CA GLY A 4 -22.04 -31.99 2.17
C GLY A 4 -21.88 -31.16 3.44
N GLY A 5 -20.86 -31.48 4.25
CA GLY A 5 -20.48 -30.71 5.44
C GLY A 5 -19.21 -29.88 5.20
N ALA A 6 -19.05 -28.78 5.94
CA ALA A 6 -17.84 -27.95 5.94
C ALA A 6 -17.26 -27.86 7.36
N VAL A 7 -15.92 -27.82 7.46
CA VAL A 7 -15.21 -27.60 8.72
C VAL A 7 -14.90 -26.11 8.86
N ILE A 8 -15.32 -25.49 9.97
CA ILE A 8 -15.03 -24.08 10.26
C ILE A 8 -13.64 -23.99 10.90
N LYS A 9 -12.80 -23.08 10.41
CA LYS A 9 -11.57 -22.65 11.09
C LYS A 9 -11.77 -21.22 11.58
N ILE A 10 -11.64 -21.01 12.88
CA ILE A 10 -11.83 -19.71 13.53
C ILE A 10 -10.46 -19.18 13.94
N GLY A 11 -10.14 -17.96 13.53
CA GLY A 11 -8.95 -17.22 13.95
C GLY A 11 -9.32 -15.77 14.25
N VAL A 12 -8.60 -15.14 15.18
CA VAL A 12 -8.80 -13.73 15.54
C VAL A 12 -7.75 -12.89 14.84
N GLN A 13 -8.19 -11.91 14.04
CA GLN A 13 -7.30 -10.91 13.45
C GLN A 13 -7.86 -9.51 13.76
N ARG A 14 -7.04 -8.67 14.39
CA ARG A 14 -7.38 -7.27 14.62
C ARG A 14 -6.99 -6.45 13.40
N SER A 15 -7.95 -5.70 12.87
CA SER A 15 -7.74 -4.78 11.76
C SER A 15 -8.23 -3.40 12.14
N ILE A 16 -7.48 -2.37 11.75
CA ILE A 16 -7.81 -0.97 11.97
C ILE A 16 -8.17 -0.34 10.64
N SER A 17 -9.20 0.51 10.64
CA SER A 17 -9.54 1.34 9.48
C SER A 17 -8.66 2.59 9.48
N LEU A 18 -7.85 2.77 8.43
CA LEU A 18 -7.02 3.93 8.21
C LEU A 18 -7.59 4.76 7.06
N LEU A 19 -7.69 6.08 7.25
CA LEU A 19 -7.89 7.02 6.17
C LEU A 19 -6.51 7.54 5.73
N LEU A 20 -6.11 7.20 4.52
CA LEU A 20 -4.80 7.55 3.96
C LEU A 20 -4.97 8.67 2.94
N SER A 21 -4.23 9.76 3.11
CA SER A 21 -4.04 10.79 2.09
C SER A 21 -2.73 10.51 1.36
N LEU A 22 -2.80 10.20 0.07
CA LEU A 22 -1.67 9.75 -0.73
C LEU A 22 -1.43 10.73 -1.88
N GLU A 23 -0.16 11.04 -2.15
CA GLU A 23 0.25 11.66 -3.42
C GLU A 23 0.56 10.54 -4.41
N VAL A 24 -0.24 10.48 -5.49
CA VAL A 24 -0.18 9.42 -6.48
C VAL A 24 0.69 9.87 -7.65
N HIS A 25 1.78 9.16 -7.90
CA HIS A 25 2.66 9.37 -9.04
C HIS A 25 2.41 8.29 -10.10
N LEU A 26 1.84 8.66 -11.24
CA LEU A 26 1.65 7.78 -12.39
C LEU A 26 2.53 8.22 -13.56
N GLN A 27 3.05 7.27 -14.33
CA GLN A 27 3.83 7.60 -15.52
C GLN A 27 2.97 8.37 -16.53
N GLY A 28 3.48 9.48 -17.04
CA GLY A 28 2.81 10.30 -18.05
C GLY A 28 1.63 11.14 -17.54
N ARG A 29 1.42 11.25 -16.21
CA ARG A 29 0.41 12.14 -15.61
C ARG A 29 1.02 13.00 -14.50
N PRO A 30 0.52 14.24 -14.29
CA PRO A 30 0.91 15.02 -13.14
C PRO A 30 0.50 14.31 -11.84
N PRO A 31 1.29 14.44 -10.75
CA PRO A 31 0.92 13.92 -9.45
C PRO A 31 -0.40 14.51 -8.96
N TYR A 32 -1.17 13.73 -8.21
CA TYR A 32 -2.43 14.19 -7.63
C TYR A 32 -2.65 13.58 -6.25
N THR A 33 -3.39 14.28 -5.39
CA THR A 33 -3.74 13.78 -4.06
C THR A 33 -5.03 12.96 -4.13
N ALA A 34 -5.03 11.80 -3.49
CA ALA A 34 -6.21 10.97 -3.32
C ALA A 34 -6.37 10.52 -1.87
N GLN A 35 -7.60 10.28 -1.45
CA GLN A 35 -7.91 9.72 -0.13
C GLN A 35 -8.48 8.31 -0.29
N VAL A 36 -7.97 7.37 0.50
CA VAL A 36 -8.47 5.99 0.52
C VAL A 36 -8.67 5.51 1.94
N GLN A 37 -9.80 4.84 2.17
CA GLN A 37 -10.04 4.11 3.41
C GLN A 37 -9.57 2.66 3.24
N LYS A 38 -8.69 2.19 4.14
CA LYS A 38 -8.15 0.83 4.10
C LYS A 38 -8.25 0.15 5.45
N PHE A 39 -8.71 -1.10 5.45
CA PHE A 39 -8.58 -1.99 6.60
C PHE A 39 -7.18 -2.61 6.59
N VAL A 40 -6.40 -2.32 7.63
CA VAL A 40 -5.02 -2.78 7.76
C VAL A 40 -4.92 -3.68 8.99
N PRO A 41 -4.34 -4.89 8.85
CA PRO A 41 -4.03 -5.72 10.01
C PRO A 41 -3.12 -4.96 10.98
N GLU A 42 -3.38 -5.06 12.29
CA GLU A 42 -2.62 -4.32 13.31
C GLU A 42 -1.10 -4.53 13.18
N LEU A 43 -0.68 -5.75 12.82
CA LEU A 43 0.72 -6.12 12.59
C LEU A 43 1.39 -5.33 11.46
N ASN A 44 0.63 -4.83 10.49
CA ASN A 44 1.15 -4.15 9.30
C ASN A 44 1.11 -2.62 9.42
N LEU A 45 0.60 -2.06 10.53
CA LEU A 45 0.45 -0.61 10.70
C LEU A 45 1.76 0.17 10.53
N ALA A 46 2.89 -0.41 10.94
CA ALA A 46 4.20 0.21 10.80
C ALA A 46 4.61 0.48 9.33
N LEU A 47 3.99 -0.20 8.36
CA LEU A 47 4.23 0.03 6.93
C LEU A 47 3.49 1.25 6.40
N PHE A 48 2.46 1.73 7.11
CA PHE A 48 1.60 2.86 6.71
C PHE A 48 1.97 4.11 7.50
N GLN A 49 3.23 4.54 7.36
CA GLN A 49 3.72 5.79 7.96
C GLN A 49 3.74 6.93 6.95
N GLN A 50 3.77 8.16 7.46
CA GLN A 50 3.94 9.34 6.63
C GLN A 50 5.28 9.27 5.87
N GLY A 51 5.26 9.56 4.58
CA GLY A 51 6.44 9.46 3.71
C GLY A 51 6.78 8.04 3.23
N ALA A 52 6.05 7.01 3.67
CA ALA A 52 6.22 5.67 3.14
C ALA A 52 5.78 5.60 1.67
N TRP A 53 6.57 4.93 0.84
CA TRP A 53 6.19 4.62 -0.54
C TRP A 53 5.33 3.35 -0.55
N LEU A 54 4.19 3.43 -1.22
CA LEU A 54 3.21 2.34 -1.27
C LEU A 54 2.95 1.98 -2.73
N ASP A 55 2.84 0.68 -3.00
CA ASP A 55 2.37 0.21 -4.31
C ASP A 55 0.86 0.46 -4.39
N VAL A 56 0.47 1.27 -5.35
CA VAL A 56 -0.93 1.65 -5.57
C VAL A 56 -1.37 1.27 -6.98
N ARG A 57 -2.55 0.66 -7.05
CA ARG A 57 -3.27 0.41 -8.30
C ARG A 57 -4.42 1.38 -8.40
N VAL A 58 -4.43 2.16 -9.45
CA VAL A 58 -5.46 3.18 -9.71
C VAL A 58 -6.37 2.68 -10.83
N ASP A 59 -7.68 2.84 -10.65
CA ASP A 59 -8.63 2.64 -11.73
C ASP A 59 -8.50 3.77 -12.77
N PRO A 60 -8.18 3.47 -14.04
CA PRO A 60 -7.99 4.49 -15.07
C PRO A 60 -9.28 5.26 -15.39
N MET A 61 -10.46 4.70 -15.13
CA MET A 61 -11.76 5.36 -15.35
C MET A 61 -12.19 6.19 -14.13
N ASN A 62 -11.67 5.90 -12.94
CA ASN A 62 -11.99 6.62 -11.72
C ASN A 62 -10.73 6.81 -10.84
N PRO A 63 -10.03 7.95 -10.94
CA PRO A 63 -8.79 8.22 -10.21
C PRO A 63 -8.91 8.19 -8.68
N ASN A 64 -10.15 8.28 -8.15
CA ASN A 64 -10.44 8.17 -6.71
C ASN A 64 -10.61 6.71 -6.25
N SER A 65 -10.76 5.77 -7.19
CA SER A 65 -10.79 4.35 -6.90
C SER A 65 -9.36 3.79 -6.97
N LEU A 66 -8.78 3.56 -5.81
CA LEU A 66 -7.41 3.10 -5.68
C LEU A 66 -7.27 1.98 -4.65
N ALA A 67 -6.40 1.02 -4.95
CA ALA A 67 -6.10 -0.10 -4.09
C ALA A 67 -4.61 -0.08 -3.71
N VAL A 68 -4.31 -0.22 -2.42
CA VAL A 68 -2.93 -0.29 -1.91
C VAL A 68 -2.51 -1.74 -1.79
N ALA A 69 -1.56 -2.18 -2.62
CA ALA A 69 -1.10 -3.57 -2.66
C ALA A 69 -0.05 -3.88 -1.57
N GLY A 70 0.75 -2.91 -1.13
CA GLY A 70 1.76 -3.12 -0.09
C GLY A 70 2.78 -1.98 0.01
N ALA A 71 3.84 -2.20 0.81
CA ALA A 71 4.99 -1.30 0.84
C ALA A 71 5.79 -1.42 -0.47
N ALA A 72 6.29 -0.28 -0.96
CA ALA A 72 7.12 -0.19 -2.15
C ALA A 72 8.41 0.58 -1.86
N SER A 73 9.42 0.39 -2.70
CA SER A 73 10.60 1.25 -2.70
C SER A 73 10.32 2.49 -3.56
N PRO A 74 10.81 3.68 -3.17
CA PRO A 74 10.76 4.85 -4.04
C PRO A 74 11.41 4.52 -5.40
N PRO A 75 10.88 5.04 -6.52
CA PRO A 75 11.43 4.79 -7.85
C PRO A 75 12.89 5.27 -8.02
N ASN A 76 13.43 6.06 -7.09
CA ASN A 76 14.80 6.56 -7.10
C ASN A 76 15.73 5.97 -6.01
N ALA A 77 15.33 4.87 -5.36
CA ALA A 77 16.17 4.22 -4.33
C ALA A 77 17.42 3.50 -4.89
N GLY A 78 17.61 3.48 -6.21
CA GLY A 78 18.82 2.98 -6.87
C GLY A 78 19.83 4.09 -7.15
N MET A 79 20.52 4.60 -6.12
CA MET A 79 21.89 5.14 -6.18
C MET A 79 22.31 5.75 -4.82
N PRO A 80 22.93 4.99 -3.91
CA PRO A 80 23.89 5.55 -2.98
C PRO A 80 25.21 5.77 -3.73
N GLY A 81 25.29 6.89 -4.45
CA GLY A 81 26.53 7.39 -5.03
C GLY A 81 27.39 8.04 -3.94
N GLY A 82 28.61 7.57 -3.79
CA GLY A 82 29.67 8.25 -3.04
C GLY A 82 30.23 7.42 -1.88
N ALA A 83 31.04 6.41 -2.20
CA ALA A 83 32.02 5.92 -1.22
C ALA A 83 32.87 7.12 -0.75
N PRO A 84 33.11 7.28 0.57
CA PRO A 84 33.97 8.35 1.07
C PRO A 84 35.41 8.13 0.56
N PRO A 85 36.13 9.18 0.12
CA PRO A 85 37.54 9.04 -0.26
C PRO A 85 38.34 8.63 0.98
N MET A 86 39.01 7.48 0.90
CA MET A 86 40.02 7.09 1.87
C MET A 86 41.27 7.95 1.61
N TYR A 87 41.56 8.86 2.55
CA TYR A 87 42.89 9.46 2.70
C TYR A 87 43.69 8.65 3.71
#